data_AF-X1KHK6-F1
#
_entry.id   AF-X1KHK6-F1
#
_cell.length_a   1.000
_cell.length_b   1.000
_cell.length_c   1.000
_cell.angle_alpha   90.00
_cell.angle_beta   90.00
_cell.angle_gamma   90.00
#
_symmetry.space_group_name_H-M   'P 1'
#
loop_
_entity.id
_entity.type
_entity.pdbx_description
1 polymer ?
#
loop_
_entity_poly.entity_id
_entity_poly.type
_entity_poly.pdbx_seq_one_letter_code
_entity_poly.pdbx_strand_id
1 'polypeptide(L)' 'MATQEKVTISLPKDLVNTLREIIPNRKRSKFIADLLKKQFKKQKEQALVKAYKDAYTEIKTEAKEFEGTINDGIS' A
#
# COMPACT_ATOMS: atom_id res chain seq x y z
N MET A 1 4.75 9.73 26.09
CA MET A 1 5.97 8.90 25.94
C MET A 1 5.83 8.10 24.65
N ALA A 2 6.81 8.13 23.74
CA ALA A 2 6.72 7.32 22.52
C ALA A 2 7.01 5.85 22.89
N THR A 3 5.99 5.01 22.86
CA THR A 3 6.12 3.57 23.09
C THR A 3 6.86 2.94 21.91
N GLN A 4 8.06 2.42 22.16
CA GLN A 4 8.82 1.65 21.19
C GLN A 4 8.58 0.16 21.45
N GLU A 5 8.18 -0.58 20.43
CA GLU A 5 7.99 -2.02 20.50
C GLU A 5 9.16 -2.75 19.84
N LYS A 6 9.73 -3.74 20.53
CA LYS A 6 10.84 -4.54 20.01
C LYS A 6 10.28 -5.70 19.20
N VAL A 7 10.71 -5.78 17.94
CA VAL A 7 10.31 -6.85 17.02
C VAL A 7 11.55 -7.67 16.65
N THR A 8 11.53 -8.97 16.94
CA THR A 8 12.58 -9.92 16.56
C THR A 8 12.16 -10.64 15.28
N ILE A 9 12.96 -10.56 14.23
CA ILE A 9 12.69 -11.19 12.94
C ILE A 9 13.89 -12.01 12.46
N SER A 10 13.60 -13.15 11.85
CA SER A 10 14.59 -13.94 11.11
C SER A 10 14.67 -13.40 9.69
N LEU A 11 15.89 -13.13 9.23
CA LEU A 11 16.16 -12.66 7.87
C LEU A 11 17.22 -13.57 7.22
N PRO A 12 17.22 -13.70 5.88
CA PRO A 12 18.26 -14.43 5.16
C PRO A 12 19.65 -13.90 5.53
N LYS A 13 20.60 -14.82 5.72
CA LYS A 13 21.94 -14.49 6.21
C LYS A 13 22.67 -13.50 5.29
N ASP A 14 22.53 -13.68 3.98
CA ASP A 14 23.11 -12.80 2.97
C ASP A 14 22.56 -11.38 3.07
N LEU A 15 21.24 -11.24 3.24
CA LEU A 15 20.58 -9.94 3.42
C LEU A 15 21.07 -9.23 4.68
N VAL A 16 21.27 -9.99 5.77
CA VAL A 16 21.82 -9.45 7.03
C VAL A 16 23.26 -9.01 6.87
N ASN A 17 24.09 -9.75 6.13
CA ASN A 17 25.47 -9.37 5.85
C ASN A 17 25.54 -8.08 5.03
N THR A 18 24.78 -8.00 3.94
CA THR A 18 24.66 -6.78 3.12
C THR A 18 24.18 -5.58 3.95
N LEU A 19 23.18 -5.78 4.81
CA LEU A 19 22.69 -4.73 5.72
C LEU A 19 23.78 -4.28 6.71
N ARG A 20 24.64 -5.20 7.17
CA ARG A 20 25.73 -4.91 8.10
C ARG A 20 26.89 -4.18 7.44
N GLU A 21 27.18 -4.47 6.18
CA GLU A 21 28.22 -3.82 5.37
C GLU A 21 27.83 -2.40 4.97
N ILE A 22 26.61 -2.23 4.45
CA ILE A 22 26.15 -0.94 3.92
C ILE A 22 25.81 0.04 5.06
N ILE A 23 25.29 -0.47 6.18
CA ILE A 23 24.73 0.39 7.23
C ILE A 23 25.58 0.33 8.50
N PRO A 24 26.10 1.50 8.94
CA PRO A 24 26.90 1.57 10.16
C PRO A 24 26.11 1.14 11.39
N ASN A 25 26.86 0.70 12.40
CA ASN A 25 26.31 0.14 13.61
C ASN A 25 25.34 1.14 14.30
N ARG A 26 24.32 0.62 14.98
CA ARG A 26 23.25 1.41 15.69
C ARG A 26 22.28 2.21 14.79
N LYS A 27 22.48 2.30 13.47
CA LYS A 27 21.52 2.94 12.53
C LYS A 27 20.58 1.97 11.81
N ARG A 28 20.77 0.67 11.99
CA ARG A 28 20.04 -0.41 11.27
C ARG A 28 18.54 -0.42 11.55
N SER A 29 18.12 -0.33 12.81
CA SER A 29 16.70 -0.28 13.16
C SER A 29 16.00 0.97 12.61
N LYS A 30 16.71 2.11 12.58
CA LYS A 30 16.19 3.36 11.99
C LYS A 30 15.99 3.23 10.48
N PHE A 31 16.94 2.59 9.80
CA PHE A 31 16.85 2.33 8.36
C PHE A 31 15.68 1.40 8.02
N ILE A 32 15.56 0.27 8.73
CA ILE A 32 14.45 -0.67 8.53
C ILE A 32 13.11 0.02 8.79
N ALA A 33 12.99 0.81 9.86
CA ALA A 33 11.77 1.56 10.16
C ALA A 33 11.40 2.57 9.06
N ASP A 34 12.37 3.27 8.48
CA ASP A 34 12.12 4.21 7.38
C ASP A 34 11.67 3.47 6.09
N LEU A 35 12.30 2.34 5.78
CA LEU A 35 11.90 1.47 4.67
C LEU A 35 10.47 0.96 4.84
N LEU A 36 10.13 0.47 6.04
CA LEU A 36 8.78 -0.01 6.36
C LEU A 36 7.75 1.12 6.25
N LYS A 37 8.05 2.32 6.77
CA LYS A 37 7.17 3.49 6.61
C LYS A 37 6.92 3.83 5.14
N LYS A 38 7.98 3.86 4.33
CA LYS A 38 7.87 4.12 2.88
C LYS A 38 7.05 3.04 2.18
N GLN A 39 7.28 1.78 2.52
CA GLN A 39 6.56 0.65 1.92
C GLN A 39 5.09 0.65 2.30
N PHE A 40 4.76 0.89 3.58
CA PHE A 40 3.37 1.01 4.03
C PHE A 40 2.67 2.22 3.41
N LYS A 41 3.36 3.35 3.25
CA LYS A 41 2.82 4.50 2.53
C LYS A 41 2.47 4.14 1.09
N LYS A 42 3.40 3.50 0.37
CA LYS A 42 3.16 3.03 -1.01
C LYS A 42 2.03 2.02 -1.10
N GLN A 43 1.96 1.05 -0.18
CA GLN A 43 0.86 0.07 -0.16
C GLN A 43 -0.48 0.73 0.12
N LYS A 44 -0.55 1.70 1.04
CA LYS A 44 -1.77 2.48 1.28
C LYS A 44 -2.16 3.30 0.06
N GLU A 45 -1.22 3.96 -0.59
CA GLU A 45 -1.47 4.69 -1.84
C GLU A 45 -1.97 3.75 -2.95
N GLN A 46 -1.38 2.56 -3.10
CA GLN A 46 -1.85 1.56 -4.06
C GLN A 46 -3.23 1.00 -3.70
N ALA A 47 -3.51 0.75 -2.43
CA ALA A 47 -4.82 0.31 -1.96
C ALA A 47 -5.89 1.39 -2.18
N LEU A 48 -5.55 2.66 -1.95
CA LEU A 48 -6.41 3.80 -2.27
C LEU A 48 -6.65 3.89 -3.78
N VAL A 49 -5.61 3.82 -4.61
CA VAL A 49 -5.74 3.83 -6.08
C VAL A 49 -6.60 2.67 -6.57
N LYS A 50 -6.48 1.49 -5.96
CA LYS A 50 -7.32 0.34 -6.27
C LYS A 50 -8.77 0.59 -5.86
N ALA A 51 -9.02 1.06 -4.64
CA ALA A 51 -10.37 1.41 -4.17
C ALA A 51 -11.03 2.51 -5.02
N TYR A 52 -10.28 3.53 -5.46
CA TYR A 52 -10.78 4.54 -6.39
C TYR A 52 -11.12 3.95 -7.75
N LYS A 53 -10.31 3.03 -8.29
CA LYS A 53 -10.61 2.33 -9.55
C LYS A 53 -11.85 1.44 -9.42
N ASP A 54 -11.97 0.71 -8.33
CA ASP A 54 -13.11 -0.16 -8.05
C ASP A 54 -14.41 0.67 -7.92
N ALA A 55 -14.37 1.79 -7.19
CA ALA A 55 -15.48 2.74 -7.13
C ALA A 55 -15.84 3.36 -8.49
N TYR A 56 -14.84 3.68 -9.32
CA TYR A 56 -15.08 4.21 -10.68
C TYR A 56 -15.66 3.15 -11.62
N THR A 57 -15.31 1.88 -11.45
CA THR A 57 -15.91 0.78 -12.21
C THR A 57 -17.34 0.50 -11.78
N GLU A 58 -17.68 0.63 -10.49
CA GLU A 58 -19.06 0.53 -10.01
C GLU A 58 -19.92 1.66 -10.59
N ILE A 59 -19.45 2.92 -10.50
CA ILE A 59 -20.14 4.09 -11.10
C ILE A 59 -20.35 3.92 -12.61
N LYS A 60 -19.35 3.39 -13.34
CA LYS A 60 -19.43 3.17 -14.79
C LYS A 60 -20.40 2.05 -15.17
N THR A 61 -20.54 1.04 -14.30
CA THR A 61 -21.45 -0.08 -14.53
C THR A 61 -22.90 0.35 -14.29
N GLU A 62 -23.13 1.11 -13.22
CA GLU A 62 -24.44 1.74 -12.94
C GLU A 62 -24.86 2.69 -14.08
N ALA A 63 -23.97 3.60 -14.53
CA ALA A 63 -24.27 4.52 -15.62
C ALA A 63 -24.67 3.80 -16.93
N LYS A 64 -24.11 2.62 -17.19
CA LYS A 64 -24.45 1.80 -18.37
C LYS A 64 -25.81 1.11 -18.24
N GLU A 65 -26.25 0.78 -17.04
CA GLU A 65 -27.60 0.25 -16.80
C GLU A 65 -28.68 1.34 -16.89
N PHE A 66 -28.35 2.57 -16.47
CA PHE A 66 -29.25 3.72 -16.61
C PHE A 66 -29.35 4.24 -18.06
N GLU A 67 -28.30 4.14 -18.90
CA GLU A 67 -28.41 4.47 -20.34
C GLU A 67 -29.39 3.55 -21.08
N GLY A 68 -29.59 2.31 -20.62
CA GLY A 68 -30.56 1.38 -21.20
C GLY A 68 -32.03 1.73 -20.92
N THR A 69 -32.31 2.50 -19.86
CA THR A 69 -33.68 2.82 -19.41
C THR A 69 -34.18 4.19 -19.87
N ILE A 70 -33.32 5.06 -20.40
CA ILE A 70 -33.73 6.39 -20.90
C ILE A 70 -34.59 6.30 -22.18
N ASN A 71 -34.50 5.19 -22.93
CA ASN A 71 -35.29 4.97 -24.15
C ASN A 71 -36.65 4.28 -23.92
N ASP A 72 -36.97 3.85 -22.70
CA ASP A 72 -38.17 3.03 -22.43
C ASP A 72 -39.45 3.85 -22.17
N GLY A 73 -39.38 5.17 -22.36
CA GLY A 73 -40.49 6.11 -22.11
C GLY A 73 -40.70 7.18 -23.17
N ILE A 74 -40.00 7.14 -24.31
CA ILE A 74 -40.28 8.02 -25.46
C ILE A 74 -41.03 7.21 -26.52
N SER A 75 -42.34 7.10 -26.35
CA SER A 75 -43.31 6.72 -27.38
C SER A 75 -44.63 7.43 -27.13
#